data_AF-A0A498FHX1-F1
#
_entry.id   AF-A0A498FHX1-F1
#
_cell.length_a   1.000
_cell.length_b   1.000
_cell.length_c   1.000
_cell.angle_alpha   90.00
_cell.angle_beta   90.00
_cell.angle_gamma   90.00
#
_symmetry.space_group_name_H-M   'P 1'
#
loop_
_entity.id
_entity.type
_entity.pdbx_description
1 polymer ?
#
loop_
_entity_poly.entity_id
_entity_poly.type
_entity_poly.pdbx_seq_one_letter_code
_entity_poly.pdbx_strand_id
1 'polypeptide(L)'
;MESNLEEWVSELRDHVREHPKRAPLYFVFTLYLIVWYAITSRYPIGKNVYEKDWDLLIVLDACRVDTLREVANEYEFIRDVGSVWSIGSQSAEWMSNTFTEEYRDEIKDTSYISANGYSESVLEAGLRPPANNTLPIDLSSWSVVPGHDFNSHVQVWKTNHDEKYRTIHPEPMTDQTIEEGRRGSAERIIAHYTQPHLPYVGAAVSESREPTELEDRGYELLEEGRDSRDEVLNAYKETLRWVLDDVEELLQNIDAEKVVITSDHGEAFGEGKAYGHPEGFPHPAVKKVPWVVTKATDEKTREPDTESDTSVETDIEEHLRDLGYR
;
A
#
# COMPACT_ATOMS: atom_id res chain seq x y z
N MET A 1 8.12 -26.60 -4.98
CA MET A 1 7.19 -27.09 -3.95
C MET A 1 7.98 -27.15 -2.67
N GLU A 2 7.96 -26.04 -1.95
CA GLU A 2 8.51 -25.94 -0.60
C GLU A 2 7.39 -26.32 0.39
N SER A 3 7.76 -27.01 1.46
CA SER A 3 6.81 -27.55 2.44
C SER A 3 7.09 -26.88 3.78
N ASN A 4 6.16 -26.04 4.24
CA ASN A 4 6.26 -25.30 5.52
C ASN A 4 5.36 -25.94 6.60
N LEU A 5 5.20 -27.26 6.54
CA LEU A 5 4.22 -27.98 7.33
C LEU A 5 4.43 -27.84 8.85
N GLU A 6 5.68 -27.81 9.33
CA GLU A 6 5.97 -27.70 10.76
C GLU A 6 5.57 -26.33 11.33
N GLU A 7 5.91 -25.26 10.61
CA GLU A 7 5.55 -23.88 10.95
C GLU A 7 4.03 -23.68 10.89
N TRP A 8 3.40 -24.11 9.80
CA TRP A 8 1.95 -24.06 9.66
C TRP A 8 1.21 -24.85 10.77
N VAL A 9 1.73 -26.00 11.19
CA VAL A 9 1.17 -26.76 12.33
C VAL A 9 1.33 -25.98 13.65
N SER A 10 2.41 -25.21 13.80
CA SER A 10 2.61 -24.34 14.96
C SER A 10 1.57 -23.21 14.98
N GLU A 11 1.43 -22.46 13.88
CA GLU A 11 0.44 -21.38 13.77
C GLU A 11 -1.00 -21.88 13.95
N LEU A 12 -1.33 -23.02 13.36
CA LEU A 12 -2.65 -23.65 13.53
C LEU A 12 -2.88 -24.00 15.01
N ARG A 13 -1.86 -24.50 15.71
CA ARG A 13 -1.98 -24.85 17.13
C ARG A 13 -2.23 -23.61 17.99
N ASP A 14 -1.57 -22.50 17.68
CA ASP A 14 -1.75 -21.25 18.41
C ASP A 14 -3.12 -20.63 18.12
N HIS A 15 -3.59 -20.65 16.87
CA HIS A 15 -4.97 -20.31 16.51
C HIS A 15 -6.02 -21.18 17.21
N VAL A 16 -5.77 -22.49 17.36
CA VAL A 16 -6.65 -23.40 18.12
C VAL A 16 -6.68 -23.03 19.60
N ARG A 17 -5.56 -22.60 20.18
CA ARG A 17 -5.47 -22.20 21.60
C ARG A 17 -6.20 -20.89 21.86
N GLU A 18 -5.98 -19.89 21.02
CA GLU A 18 -6.52 -18.54 21.20
C GLU A 18 -7.98 -18.44 20.75
N HIS A 19 -8.31 -19.07 19.63
CA HIS A 19 -9.63 -18.98 18.99
C HIS A 19 -10.15 -20.36 18.54
N PRO A 20 -10.45 -21.28 19.48
CA PRO A 20 -10.81 -22.67 19.16
C PRO A 20 -12.04 -22.80 18.25
N LYS A 21 -12.96 -21.83 18.29
CA LYS A 21 -14.15 -21.81 17.42
C LYS A 21 -13.86 -21.33 15.99
N ARG A 22 -12.75 -20.61 15.77
CA ARG A 22 -12.34 -20.06 14.46
C ARG A 22 -11.23 -20.91 13.80
N ALA A 23 -10.55 -21.79 14.52
CA ALA A 23 -9.49 -22.62 13.96
C ALA A 23 -9.87 -23.46 12.71
N PRO A 24 -11.08 -24.06 12.60
CA PRO A 24 -11.49 -24.72 11.36
C PRO A 24 -11.58 -23.76 10.18
N LEU A 25 -11.95 -22.49 10.42
CA LEU A 25 -12.02 -21.46 9.39
C LEU A 25 -10.63 -21.07 8.91
N TYR A 26 -9.66 -20.96 9.82
CA TYR A 26 -8.26 -20.70 9.47
C TYR A 26 -7.68 -21.83 8.58
N PHE A 27 -7.93 -23.10 8.92
CA PHE A 27 -7.54 -24.23 8.05
C PHE A 27 -8.16 -24.14 6.64
N VAL A 28 -9.46 -23.82 6.54
CA VAL A 28 -10.13 -23.65 5.25
C VAL A 28 -9.57 -22.44 4.50
N PHE A 29 -9.22 -21.38 5.21
CA PHE A 29 -8.63 -20.16 4.66
C PHE A 29 -7.24 -20.43 4.08
N THR A 30 -6.35 -21.16 4.76
CA THR A 30 -5.04 -21.50 4.19
C THR A 30 -5.14 -22.41 2.97
N LEU A 31 -6.09 -23.36 2.94
CA LEU A 31 -6.38 -24.14 1.73
C LEU A 31 -6.87 -23.26 0.57
N TYR A 32 -7.71 -22.26 0.89
CA TYR A 32 -8.14 -21.27 -0.09
C TYR A 32 -6.94 -20.48 -0.63
N LEU A 33 -6.06 -19.97 0.23
CA LEU A 33 -4.88 -19.20 -0.18
C LEU A 33 -3.92 -20.01 -1.06
N ILE A 34 -3.73 -21.31 -0.78
CA ILE A 34 -2.94 -22.20 -1.67
C ILE A 34 -3.49 -22.17 -3.08
N VAL A 35 -4.80 -22.38 -3.24
CA VAL A 35 -5.44 -22.42 -4.56
C VAL A 35 -5.46 -21.02 -5.19
N TRP A 36 -5.74 -19.99 -4.39
CA TRP A 36 -5.76 -18.60 -4.82
C TRP A 36 -4.41 -18.21 -5.42
N TYR A 37 -3.32 -18.28 -4.66
CA TYR A 37 -2.00 -17.88 -5.12
C TYR A 37 -1.40 -18.81 -6.17
N ALA A 38 -1.74 -20.10 -6.18
CA ALA A 38 -1.38 -20.98 -7.30
C ALA A 38 -1.96 -20.47 -8.64
N ILE A 39 -3.16 -19.90 -8.62
CA ILE A 39 -3.81 -19.36 -9.82
C ILE A 39 -3.34 -17.93 -10.08
N THR A 40 -3.44 -17.04 -9.10
CA THR A 40 -3.23 -15.59 -9.30
C THR A 40 -1.78 -15.21 -9.52
N SER A 41 -0.80 -15.98 -9.03
CA SER A 41 0.62 -15.74 -9.36
C SER A 41 0.94 -16.02 -10.84
N ARG A 42 0.07 -16.74 -11.56
CA ARG A 42 0.22 -17.11 -12.98
C ARG A 42 -0.74 -16.33 -13.87
N TYR A 43 -1.94 -16.06 -13.35
CA TYR A 43 -3.01 -15.37 -14.03
C TYR A 43 -3.62 -14.34 -13.07
N PRO A 44 -2.95 -13.18 -12.87
CA PRO A 44 -3.43 -12.15 -11.96
C PRO A 44 -4.83 -11.68 -12.35
N ILE A 45 -5.69 -11.48 -11.34
CA ILE A 45 -7.03 -10.93 -11.54
C ILE A 45 -6.94 -9.44 -11.24
N GLY A 46 -6.99 -8.62 -12.29
CA GLY A 46 -6.88 -7.16 -12.19
C GLY A 46 -6.31 -6.58 -13.47
N LYS A 47 -5.80 -5.35 -13.41
CA LYS A 47 -4.96 -4.75 -14.44
C LYS A 47 -3.63 -4.35 -13.84
N ASN A 48 -2.54 -4.75 -14.48
CA ASN A 48 -1.23 -4.26 -14.13
C ASN A 48 -1.11 -2.79 -14.58
N VAL A 49 -0.44 -1.96 -13.79
CA VAL A 49 -0.26 -0.53 -14.09
C VAL A 49 0.54 -0.30 -15.37
N TYR A 50 1.44 -1.22 -15.74
CA TYR A 50 2.23 -1.17 -16.97
C TYR A 50 1.42 -1.50 -18.25
N GLU A 51 0.18 -2.00 -18.13
CA GLU A 51 -0.75 -2.10 -19.28
C GLU A 51 -1.26 -0.73 -19.76
N LYS A 52 -0.95 0.33 -19.01
CA LYS A 52 -1.36 1.70 -19.28
C LYS A 52 -0.13 2.57 -19.42
N ASP A 53 -0.27 3.56 -20.28
CA ASP A 53 0.71 4.63 -20.44
C ASP A 53 0.56 5.65 -19.31
N TRP A 54 1.67 6.09 -18.71
CA TRP A 54 1.76 7.11 -17.66
C TRP A 54 3.24 7.51 -17.49
N ASP A 55 3.47 8.74 -17.04
CA ASP A 55 4.81 9.26 -16.72
C ASP A 55 5.05 9.21 -15.20
N LEU A 56 4.02 9.57 -14.42
CA LEU A 56 4.02 9.53 -12.96
C LEU A 56 2.81 8.72 -12.46
N LEU A 57 3.07 7.70 -11.65
CA LEU A 57 2.06 6.91 -10.96
C LEU A 57 2.12 7.20 -9.46
N ILE A 58 1.06 7.80 -8.92
CA ILE A 58 0.88 8.03 -7.49
C ILE A 58 -0.01 6.91 -6.95
N VAL A 59 0.53 6.13 -6.03
CA VAL A 59 -0.17 5.03 -5.35
C VAL A 59 -0.44 5.46 -3.91
N LEU A 60 -1.72 5.57 -3.55
CA LEU A 60 -2.19 5.87 -2.20
C LEU A 60 -2.58 4.55 -1.52
N ASP A 61 -1.79 4.03 -0.59
CA ASP A 61 -1.97 2.70 0.00
C ASP A 61 -3.37 2.52 0.64
N ALA A 62 -4.03 1.42 0.31
CA ALA A 62 -5.39 1.06 0.74
C ALA A 62 -6.49 2.10 0.41
N CYS A 63 -6.29 3.00 -0.57
CA CYS A 63 -7.26 4.03 -0.93
C CYS A 63 -8.52 3.46 -1.61
N ARG A 64 -9.69 3.67 -0.99
CA ARG A 64 -10.98 3.26 -1.55
C ARG A 64 -11.51 4.25 -2.59
N VAL A 65 -12.09 3.71 -3.66
CA VAL A 65 -12.75 4.48 -4.74
C VAL A 65 -13.88 5.36 -4.22
N ASP A 66 -14.72 4.82 -3.31
CA ASP A 66 -15.88 5.54 -2.79
C ASP A 66 -15.45 6.70 -1.89
N THR A 67 -14.49 6.47 -1.00
CA THR A 67 -13.94 7.53 -0.15
C THR A 67 -13.27 8.63 -0.97
N LEU A 68 -12.46 8.30 -1.97
CA LEU A 68 -11.83 9.31 -2.83
C LEU A 68 -12.88 10.16 -3.56
N ARG A 69 -14.01 9.57 -3.98
CA ARG A 69 -15.14 10.32 -4.58
C ARG A 69 -15.81 11.27 -3.61
N GLU A 70 -15.84 10.96 -2.31
CA GLU A 70 -16.46 11.83 -1.30
C GLU A 70 -15.67 13.12 -1.09
N VAL A 71 -14.34 13.07 -1.22
CA VAL A 71 -13.46 14.24 -1.02
C VAL A 71 -13.00 14.88 -2.34
N ALA A 72 -13.28 14.26 -3.49
CA ALA A 72 -12.77 14.70 -4.80
C ALA A 72 -13.07 16.16 -5.15
N ASN A 73 -14.23 16.69 -4.74
CA ASN A 73 -14.62 18.07 -5.03
C ASN A 73 -13.86 19.12 -4.20
N GLU A 74 -13.04 18.68 -3.24
CA GLU A 74 -12.16 19.54 -2.45
C GLU A 74 -10.86 19.85 -3.20
N TYR A 75 -10.52 19.09 -4.25
CA TYR A 75 -9.24 19.13 -4.96
C TYR A 75 -9.40 19.35 -6.47
N GLU A 76 -8.84 20.44 -7.02
CA GLU A 76 -9.05 20.81 -8.44
C GLU A 76 -8.43 19.82 -9.43
N PHE A 77 -7.37 19.11 -9.01
CA PHE A 77 -6.69 18.11 -9.84
C PHE A 77 -7.50 16.80 -9.98
N ILE A 78 -8.56 16.60 -9.19
CA ILE A 78 -9.42 15.41 -9.23
C ILE A 78 -10.72 15.72 -9.97
N ARG A 79 -10.68 15.64 -11.31
CA ARG A 79 -11.85 15.95 -12.14
C ARG A 79 -12.86 14.80 -12.27
N ASP A 80 -12.36 13.58 -12.40
CA ASP A 80 -13.16 12.37 -12.53
C ASP A 80 -12.46 11.21 -11.80
N VAL A 81 -13.23 10.47 -11.00
CA VAL A 81 -12.73 9.32 -10.25
C VAL A 81 -13.23 8.04 -10.90
N GLY A 82 -12.45 7.54 -11.85
CA GLY A 82 -12.58 6.22 -12.42
C GLY A 82 -12.27 5.12 -11.42
N SER A 83 -12.28 3.87 -11.90
CA SER A 83 -11.87 2.73 -11.08
C SER A 83 -11.34 1.60 -11.93
N VAL A 84 -10.37 0.86 -11.39
CA VAL A 84 -9.81 -0.34 -12.00
C VAL A 84 -9.79 -1.48 -10.98
N TRP A 85 -9.69 -2.72 -11.45
CA TRP A 85 -9.43 -3.84 -10.57
C TRP A 85 -7.93 -3.94 -10.33
N SER A 86 -7.50 -3.80 -9.07
CA SER A 86 -6.15 -4.08 -8.65
C SER A 86 -5.82 -5.56 -8.81
N ILE A 87 -4.55 -5.83 -9.09
CA ILE A 87 -3.98 -7.18 -9.14
C ILE A 87 -3.62 -7.72 -7.76
N GLY A 88 -3.61 -6.89 -6.71
CA GLY A 88 -3.41 -7.29 -5.31
C GLY A 88 -4.62 -6.99 -4.43
N SER A 89 -4.76 -7.73 -3.33
CA SER A 89 -5.59 -7.34 -2.18
C SER A 89 -4.78 -6.84 -1.00
N GLN A 90 -3.45 -6.81 -1.11
CA GLN A 90 -2.47 -6.26 -0.17
C GLN A 90 -1.24 -5.77 -0.95
N SER A 91 -0.43 -4.89 -0.37
CA SER A 91 0.77 -4.36 -1.02
C SER A 91 1.75 -5.44 -1.45
N ALA A 92 2.00 -6.47 -0.62
CA ALA A 92 2.87 -7.58 -0.99
C ALA A 92 2.38 -8.34 -2.25
N GLU A 93 1.06 -8.56 -2.36
CA GLU A 93 0.45 -9.18 -3.54
C GLU A 93 0.47 -8.24 -4.75
N TRP A 94 0.21 -6.95 -4.53
CA TRP A 94 0.26 -5.95 -5.58
C TRP A 94 1.66 -5.83 -6.16
N MET A 95 2.70 -5.70 -5.33
CA MET A 95 4.10 -5.61 -5.77
C MET A 95 4.52 -6.89 -6.51
N SER A 96 4.18 -8.06 -5.96
CA SER A 96 4.54 -9.36 -6.57
C SER A 96 3.87 -9.62 -7.92
N ASN A 97 2.67 -9.07 -8.15
CA ASN A 97 2.00 -9.15 -9.44
C ASN A 97 2.33 -7.96 -10.38
N THR A 98 2.84 -6.85 -9.83
CA THR A 98 3.12 -5.63 -10.60
C THR A 98 4.48 -5.71 -11.26
N PHE A 99 5.51 -5.99 -10.45
CA PHE A 99 6.91 -5.95 -10.84
C PHE A 99 7.37 -7.32 -11.30
N THR A 100 6.92 -7.73 -12.49
CA THR A 100 7.15 -9.08 -13.01
C THR A 100 8.11 -9.10 -14.20
N GLU A 101 8.67 -10.28 -14.48
CA GLU A 101 9.53 -10.53 -15.65
C GLU A 101 8.89 -10.08 -16.98
N GLU A 102 7.55 -10.09 -17.08
CA GLU A 102 6.81 -9.64 -18.26
C GLU A 102 7.05 -8.15 -18.58
N TYR A 103 7.20 -7.31 -17.56
CA TYR A 103 7.39 -5.86 -17.67
C TYR A 103 8.82 -5.42 -17.32
N ARG A 104 9.79 -6.36 -17.38
CA ARG A 104 11.18 -6.12 -16.98
C ARG A 104 11.81 -4.93 -17.68
N ASP A 105 11.52 -4.72 -18.96
CA ASP A 105 12.12 -3.62 -19.71
C ASP A 105 11.52 -2.27 -19.28
N GLU A 106 10.21 -2.19 -19.08
CA GLU A 106 9.55 -1.01 -18.52
C GLU A 106 10.01 -0.69 -17.09
N ILE A 107 10.27 -1.72 -16.27
CA ILE A 107 10.73 -1.56 -14.89
C ILE A 107 12.13 -0.95 -14.83
N LYS A 108 13.04 -1.31 -15.76
CA LYS A 108 14.39 -0.72 -15.84
C LYS A 108 14.38 0.79 -16.07
N ASP A 109 13.36 1.28 -16.74
CA ASP A 109 13.17 2.71 -17.01
C ASP A 109 12.24 3.37 -15.98
N THR A 110 11.90 2.68 -14.89
CA THR A 110 11.06 3.18 -13.79
C THR A 110 11.90 3.46 -12.54
N SER A 111 11.75 4.65 -11.95
CA SER A 111 12.15 4.91 -10.56
C SER A 111 10.97 4.58 -9.63
N TYR A 112 11.23 3.79 -8.58
CA TYR A 112 10.22 3.43 -7.58
C TYR A 112 10.59 4.01 -6.20
N ILE A 113 9.78 4.96 -5.74
CA ILE A 113 9.89 5.60 -4.43
C ILE A 113 8.76 5.05 -3.56
N SER A 114 9.10 4.48 -2.41
CA SER A 114 8.16 3.76 -1.54
C SER A 114 8.34 4.11 -0.07
N ALA A 115 7.24 4.47 0.59
CA ALA A 115 7.12 4.50 2.05
C ALA A 115 6.53 3.20 2.62
N ASN A 116 6.24 2.21 1.78
CA ASN A 116 5.74 0.92 2.24
C ASN A 116 6.90 -0.08 2.39
N GLY A 117 7.07 -0.63 3.60
CA GLY A 117 8.12 -1.59 3.95
C GLY A 117 8.15 -2.88 3.11
N TYR A 118 7.02 -3.30 2.54
CA TYR A 118 6.99 -4.47 1.65
C TYR A 118 7.83 -4.28 0.39
N SER A 119 8.20 -3.05 0.00
CA SER A 119 9.10 -2.87 -1.13
C SER A 119 10.47 -3.49 -0.85
N GLU A 120 10.99 -3.44 0.38
CA GLU A 120 12.19 -4.17 0.77
C GLU A 120 11.90 -5.67 0.89
N SER A 121 10.85 -6.06 1.61
CA SER A 121 10.56 -7.47 1.86
C SER A 121 10.37 -8.26 0.55
N VAL A 122 9.64 -7.70 -0.42
CA VAL A 122 9.33 -8.37 -1.69
C VAL A 122 10.47 -8.23 -2.70
N LEU A 123 11.02 -7.03 -2.89
CA LEU A 123 11.95 -6.76 -4.00
C LEU A 123 13.42 -7.03 -3.63
N GLU A 124 13.77 -7.06 -2.35
CA GLU A 124 15.13 -7.33 -1.88
C GLU A 124 15.22 -8.65 -1.10
N ALA A 125 14.35 -8.87 -0.11
CA ALA A 125 14.42 -10.04 0.77
C ALA A 125 13.75 -11.30 0.18
N GLY A 126 13.02 -11.17 -0.91
CA GLY A 126 12.40 -12.30 -1.61
C GLY A 126 11.11 -12.84 -0.97
N LEU A 127 10.49 -12.08 -0.05
CA LEU A 127 9.17 -12.41 0.52
C LEU A 127 8.13 -12.53 -0.60
N ARG A 128 7.25 -13.51 -0.51
CA ARG A 128 6.16 -13.73 -1.47
C ARG A 128 4.84 -13.92 -0.75
N PRO A 129 3.71 -13.46 -1.34
CA PRO A 129 2.40 -13.71 -0.78
C PRO A 129 2.10 -15.22 -0.67
N PRO A 130 1.38 -15.64 0.39
CA PRO A 130 0.93 -14.81 1.51
C PRO A 130 2.08 -14.39 2.43
N ALA A 131 2.09 -13.11 2.80
CA ALA A 131 3.00 -12.49 3.75
C ALA A 131 2.56 -12.68 5.22
N ASN A 132 1.24 -12.77 5.48
CA ASN A 132 0.70 -12.74 6.84
C ASN A 132 0.16 -14.11 7.30
N ASN A 133 0.27 -15.15 6.46
CA ASN A 133 -0.20 -16.50 6.76
C ASN A 133 0.76 -17.54 6.21
N THR A 134 1.18 -18.50 7.03
CA THR A 134 1.98 -19.62 6.51
C THR A 134 1.11 -20.62 5.73
N LEU A 135 1.53 -20.99 4.52
CA LEU A 135 0.90 -22.08 3.77
C LEU A 135 1.61 -23.41 4.03
N PRO A 136 0.88 -24.52 4.26
CA PRO A 136 1.53 -25.81 4.46
C PRO A 136 2.27 -26.31 3.21
N ILE A 137 1.84 -25.87 2.03
CA ILE A 137 2.48 -26.17 0.74
C ILE A 137 2.35 -24.92 -0.13
N ASP A 138 3.47 -24.46 -0.70
CA ASP A 138 3.45 -23.39 -1.69
C ASP A 138 3.43 -23.95 -3.13
N LEU A 139 2.37 -23.58 -3.87
CA LEU A 139 2.14 -23.91 -5.28
C LEU A 139 2.18 -22.68 -6.18
N SER A 140 2.47 -21.50 -5.64
CA SER A 140 2.64 -20.26 -6.37
C SER A 140 3.83 -20.34 -7.33
N SER A 141 3.92 -19.37 -8.24
CA SER A 141 4.96 -19.24 -9.26
C SER A 141 5.13 -17.78 -9.60
N TRP A 142 5.61 -17.03 -8.61
CA TRP A 142 5.88 -15.61 -8.74
C TRP A 142 7.07 -15.36 -9.68
N SER A 143 6.97 -14.34 -10.53
CA SER A 143 8.02 -13.92 -11.47
C SER A 143 8.51 -12.51 -11.15
N VAL A 144 8.67 -12.22 -9.86
CA VAL A 144 9.02 -10.87 -9.38
C VAL A 144 10.44 -10.51 -9.78
N VAL A 145 10.63 -9.31 -10.35
CA VAL A 145 11.97 -8.76 -10.58
C VAL A 145 12.52 -8.12 -9.30
N PRO A 146 13.82 -8.28 -9.01
CA PRO A 146 14.44 -7.66 -7.84
C PRO A 146 14.54 -6.13 -7.95
N GLY A 147 14.65 -5.44 -6.82
CA GLY A 147 14.65 -3.97 -6.77
C GLY A 147 15.83 -3.31 -7.50
N HIS A 148 16.97 -4.00 -7.64
CA HIS A 148 18.11 -3.51 -8.41
C HIS A 148 17.90 -3.48 -9.94
N ASP A 149 16.80 -4.05 -10.44
CA ASP A 149 16.43 -3.96 -11.86
C ASP A 149 15.71 -2.65 -12.20
N PHE A 150 15.27 -1.86 -11.22
CA PHE A 150 14.68 -0.54 -11.44
C PHE A 150 15.75 0.49 -11.83
N ASN A 151 15.33 1.63 -12.40
CA ASN A 151 16.22 2.79 -12.60
C ASN A 151 16.77 3.28 -11.25
N SER A 152 15.89 3.37 -10.26
CA SER A 152 16.17 3.72 -8.88
C SER A 152 15.09 3.08 -7.98
N HIS A 153 15.48 2.58 -6.81
CA HIS A 153 14.56 2.10 -5.78
C HIS A 153 14.85 2.84 -4.47
N VAL A 154 14.00 3.81 -4.13
CA VAL A 154 14.14 4.67 -2.95
C VAL A 154 13.17 4.20 -1.86
N GLN A 155 13.72 3.77 -0.72
CA GLN A 155 12.96 3.24 0.42
C GLN A 155 12.87 4.30 1.51
N VAL A 156 11.89 5.19 1.41
CA VAL A 156 11.71 6.36 2.30
C VAL A 156 11.41 5.95 3.74
N TRP A 157 10.79 4.79 3.92
CA TRP A 157 10.41 4.29 5.24
C TRP A 157 11.60 4.05 6.18
N LYS A 158 12.81 3.83 5.65
CA LYS A 158 14.00 3.48 6.44
C LYS A 158 14.47 4.58 7.37
N THR A 159 14.19 5.84 7.05
CA THR A 159 14.78 7.00 7.74
C THR A 159 13.76 8.05 8.15
N ASN A 160 12.46 7.80 7.93
CA ASN A 160 11.40 8.80 8.07
C ASN A 160 10.18 8.29 8.84
N HIS A 161 10.37 7.25 9.67
CA HIS A 161 9.32 6.78 10.57
C HIS A 161 9.12 7.76 11.73
N ASP A 162 7.89 8.24 11.91
CA ASP A 162 7.53 9.11 13.03
C ASP A 162 7.02 8.27 14.20
N GLU A 163 7.73 8.28 15.34
CA GLU A 163 7.37 7.49 16.53
C GLU A 163 6.02 7.90 17.15
N LYS A 164 5.63 9.17 17.02
CA LYS A 164 4.39 9.70 17.61
C LYS A 164 3.17 9.24 16.82
N TYR A 165 3.24 9.32 15.50
CA TYR A 165 2.13 8.99 14.62
C TYR A 165 2.21 7.56 14.05
N ARG A 166 3.30 6.83 14.32
CA ARG A 166 3.54 5.42 13.94
C ARG A 166 3.35 5.18 12.44
N THR A 167 3.73 6.17 11.65
CA THR A 167 3.65 6.18 10.19
C THR A 167 4.76 7.05 9.63
N ILE A 168 4.96 7.00 8.31
CA ILE A 168 5.77 7.98 7.59
C ILE A 168 4.86 9.11 7.15
N HIS A 169 5.34 10.33 7.28
CA HIS A 169 4.64 11.50 6.76
C HIS A 169 4.67 11.50 5.21
N PRO A 170 3.63 12.00 4.53
CA PRO A 170 3.63 12.13 3.08
C PRO A 170 4.70 13.11 2.58
N GLU A 171 5.11 14.06 3.41
CA GLU A 171 6.10 15.09 3.07
C GLU A 171 7.45 14.53 2.56
N PRO A 172 8.17 13.64 3.29
CA PRO A 172 9.37 12.98 2.78
C PRO A 172 9.18 12.23 1.46
N MET A 173 8.01 11.62 1.26
CA MET A 173 7.68 10.95 -0.01
C MET A 173 7.57 11.95 -1.16
N THR A 174 6.91 13.08 -0.92
CA THR A 174 6.79 14.19 -1.86
C THR A 174 8.17 14.73 -2.22
N ASP A 175 9.04 15.00 -1.24
CA ASP A 175 10.37 15.56 -1.47
C ASP A 175 11.28 14.62 -2.27
N GLN A 176 11.31 13.33 -1.90
CA GLN A 176 12.08 12.32 -2.63
C GLN A 176 11.58 12.16 -4.08
N THR A 177 10.26 12.25 -4.29
CA THR A 177 9.68 12.15 -5.64
C THR A 177 10.02 13.37 -6.50
N ILE A 178 9.97 14.58 -5.92
CA ILE A 178 10.38 15.82 -6.60
C ILE A 178 11.87 15.74 -7.00
N GLU A 179 12.74 15.31 -6.10
CA GLU A 179 14.17 15.17 -6.37
C GLU A 179 14.45 14.14 -7.48
N GLU A 180 13.84 12.96 -7.43
CA GLU A 180 13.95 11.94 -8.50
C GLU A 180 13.42 12.47 -9.85
N GLY A 181 12.27 13.17 -9.83
CA GLY A 181 11.67 13.80 -11.01
C GLY A 181 12.58 14.85 -11.65
N ARG A 182 13.12 15.77 -10.86
CA ARG A 182 14.01 16.84 -11.34
C ARG A 182 15.37 16.32 -11.81
N ARG A 183 15.83 15.17 -11.28
CA ARG A 183 17.03 14.48 -11.77
C ARG A 183 16.85 13.96 -13.18
N GLY A 184 15.64 13.52 -13.54
CA GLY A 184 15.26 13.11 -14.89
C GLY A 184 16.02 11.88 -15.41
N SER A 185 16.36 10.93 -14.54
CA SER A 185 17.08 9.70 -14.92
C SER A 185 16.19 8.55 -15.39
N ALA A 186 14.89 8.60 -15.12
CA ALA A 186 13.90 7.58 -15.46
C ALA A 186 12.85 8.13 -16.45
N GLU A 187 12.27 7.24 -17.26
CA GLU A 187 11.12 7.58 -18.12
C GLU A 187 9.81 7.58 -17.34
N ARG A 188 9.77 6.82 -16.24
CA ARG A 188 8.60 6.61 -15.39
C ARG A 188 8.94 6.73 -13.92
N ILE A 189 8.02 7.27 -13.13
CA ILE A 189 8.16 7.36 -11.67
C ILE A 189 6.93 6.77 -11.00
N ILE A 190 7.14 5.89 -10.02
CA ILE A 190 6.10 5.41 -9.10
C ILE A 190 6.38 6.01 -7.72
N ALA A 191 5.45 6.78 -7.18
CA ALA A 191 5.46 7.29 -5.82
C ALA A 191 4.37 6.56 -5.01
N HIS A 192 4.78 5.70 -4.07
CA HIS A 192 3.87 4.88 -3.26
C HIS A 192 3.82 5.37 -1.82
N TYR A 193 2.79 6.16 -1.52
CA TYR A 193 2.49 6.75 -0.22
C TYR A 193 1.81 5.73 0.69
N THR A 194 2.12 5.78 1.98
CA THR A 194 1.48 4.94 3.01
C THR A 194 0.03 5.34 3.30
N GLN A 195 -0.35 6.59 3.04
CA GLN A 195 -1.72 7.04 3.32
C GLN A 195 -2.68 6.69 2.17
N PRO A 196 -3.97 6.43 2.46
CA PRO A 196 -4.64 6.52 3.76
C PRO A 196 -4.65 5.23 4.60
N HIS A 197 -3.65 4.36 4.49
CA HIS A 197 -3.54 3.16 5.33
C HIS A 197 -3.58 3.48 6.83
N LEU A 198 -3.91 2.48 7.65
CA LEU A 198 -3.82 2.58 9.11
C LEU A 198 -2.35 2.84 9.52
N PRO A 199 -2.06 3.68 10.53
CA PRO A 199 -3.00 4.42 11.41
C PRO A 199 -3.65 5.65 10.75
N TYR A 200 -4.91 5.93 11.09
CA TYR A 200 -5.73 6.99 10.48
C TYR A 200 -5.55 8.35 11.16
N VAL A 201 -4.32 8.87 11.15
CA VAL A 201 -3.86 9.98 11.99
C VAL A 201 -4.00 11.38 11.37
N GLY A 202 -4.63 11.55 10.21
CA GLY A 202 -4.66 12.84 9.49
C GLY A 202 -5.15 14.02 10.35
N ALA A 203 -6.20 13.83 11.13
CA ALA A 203 -6.71 14.87 12.04
C ALA A 203 -5.75 15.15 13.21
N ALA A 204 -5.12 14.11 13.78
CA ALA A 204 -4.14 14.25 14.86
C ALA A 204 -2.93 15.08 14.42
N VAL A 205 -2.44 14.84 13.19
CA VAL A 205 -1.33 15.59 12.58
C VAL A 205 -1.73 17.05 12.37
N SER A 206 -2.88 17.30 11.72
CA SER A 206 -3.38 18.66 11.46
C SER A 206 -3.56 19.49 12.73
N GLU A 207 -4.06 18.87 13.80
CA GLU A 207 -4.28 19.52 15.09
C GLU A 207 -3.05 19.50 16.01
N SER A 208 -1.93 18.90 15.58
CA SER A 208 -0.70 18.75 16.37
C SER A 208 -0.92 18.10 17.75
N ARG A 209 -1.80 17.11 17.82
CA ARG A 209 -2.15 16.38 19.06
C ARG A 209 -1.69 14.92 19.00
N GLU A 210 -1.83 14.21 20.12
CA GLU A 210 -1.66 12.75 20.12
C GLU A 210 -2.81 12.09 19.34
N PRO A 211 -2.54 11.00 18.60
CA PRO A 211 -3.59 10.13 18.08
C PRO A 211 -4.51 9.61 19.19
N THR A 212 -5.79 9.50 18.86
CA THR A 212 -6.77 8.80 19.69
C THR A 212 -6.68 7.29 19.45
N GLU A 213 -7.22 6.47 20.38
CA GLU A 213 -7.31 5.01 20.18
C GLU A 213 -8.00 4.66 18.84
N LEU A 214 -8.99 5.45 18.43
CA LEU A 214 -9.70 5.26 17.16
C LEU A 214 -8.81 5.53 15.95
N GLU A 215 -7.96 6.55 15.98
CA GLU A 215 -7.06 6.86 14.87
C GLU A 215 -5.93 5.82 14.78
N ASP A 216 -5.40 5.37 15.92
CA ASP A 216 -4.36 4.34 15.96
C ASP A 216 -4.85 2.97 15.48
N ARG A 217 -6.05 2.57 15.91
CA ARG A 217 -6.55 1.20 15.71
C ARG A 217 -7.61 1.08 14.62
N GLY A 218 -8.27 2.18 14.25
CA GLY A 218 -9.18 2.28 13.12
C GLY A 218 -10.15 1.10 12.96
N TYR A 219 -10.00 0.36 11.86
CA TYR A 219 -10.87 -0.78 11.54
C TYR A 219 -10.82 -1.91 12.57
N GLU A 220 -9.77 -2.02 13.39
CA GLU A 220 -9.67 -3.06 14.41
C GLU A 220 -10.72 -2.85 15.51
N LEU A 221 -10.97 -1.62 15.92
CA LEU A 221 -12.04 -1.31 16.89
C LEU A 221 -13.42 -1.58 16.31
N LEU A 222 -13.57 -1.40 14.99
CA LEU A 222 -14.78 -1.76 14.27
C LEU A 222 -14.96 -3.29 14.21
N GLU A 223 -13.89 -4.06 14.02
CA GLU A 223 -13.91 -5.53 14.09
C GLU A 223 -14.29 -6.03 15.50
N GLU A 224 -13.78 -5.37 16.55
CA GLU A 224 -14.08 -5.66 17.96
C GLU A 224 -15.50 -5.24 18.37
N GLY A 225 -16.19 -4.45 17.53
CA GLY A 225 -17.49 -3.87 17.84
C GLY A 225 -17.43 -2.80 18.93
N ARG A 226 -16.27 -2.16 19.10
CA ARG A 226 -16.02 -1.10 20.08
C ARG A 226 -16.23 0.31 19.51
N ASP A 227 -16.20 0.45 18.19
CA ASP A 227 -16.47 1.72 17.50
C ASP A 227 -17.45 1.58 16.33
N SER A 228 -17.90 2.73 15.83
CA SER A 228 -18.86 2.81 14.73
C SER A 228 -18.15 2.99 13.38
N ARG A 229 -18.76 2.45 12.32
CA ARG A 229 -18.24 2.57 10.95
C ARG A 229 -18.09 4.03 10.52
N ASP A 230 -19.02 4.89 10.94
CA ASP A 230 -19.02 6.30 10.54
C ASP A 230 -17.83 7.06 11.15
N GLU A 231 -17.50 6.81 12.41
CA GLU A 231 -16.34 7.42 13.08
C GLU A 231 -15.01 6.94 12.46
N VAL A 232 -14.87 5.63 12.20
CA VAL A 232 -13.66 5.09 11.54
C VAL A 232 -13.51 5.63 10.12
N LEU A 233 -14.58 5.68 9.34
CA LEU A 233 -14.56 6.26 7.99
C LEU A 233 -14.24 7.76 8.02
N ASN A 234 -14.62 8.47 9.08
CA ASN A 234 -14.25 9.88 9.23
C ASN A 234 -12.73 10.04 9.44
N ALA A 235 -12.13 9.29 10.37
CA ALA A 235 -10.67 9.31 10.59
C ALA A 235 -9.89 8.91 9.31
N TYR A 236 -10.35 7.86 8.62
CA TYR A 236 -9.79 7.45 7.33
C TYR A 236 -9.86 8.57 6.28
N LYS A 237 -10.98 9.31 6.22
CA LYS A 237 -11.12 10.47 5.32
C LYS A 237 -10.18 11.61 5.65
N GLU A 238 -10.00 11.94 6.92
CA GLU A 238 -9.05 12.99 7.31
C GLU A 238 -7.61 12.60 6.95
N THR A 239 -7.28 11.32 7.03
CA THR A 239 -5.97 10.78 6.61
C THR A 239 -5.81 10.81 5.09
N LEU A 240 -6.88 10.55 4.34
CA LEU A 240 -6.88 10.72 2.89
C LEU A 240 -6.68 12.19 2.49
N ARG A 241 -7.33 13.14 3.15
CA ARG A 241 -7.11 14.57 2.89
C ARG A 241 -5.67 14.97 3.13
N TRP A 242 -5.09 14.52 4.24
CA TRP A 242 -3.71 14.80 4.59
C TRP A 242 -2.73 14.46 3.46
N VAL A 243 -2.85 13.27 2.85
CA VAL A 243 -1.97 12.91 1.72
C VAL A 243 -2.36 13.60 0.41
N LEU A 244 -3.64 13.92 0.19
CA LEU A 244 -4.06 14.62 -1.01
C LEU A 244 -3.54 16.07 -1.04
N ASP A 245 -3.38 16.71 0.12
CA ASP A 245 -2.73 18.02 0.24
C ASP A 245 -1.26 17.94 -0.23
N ASP A 246 -0.53 16.90 0.18
CA ASP A 246 0.85 16.64 -0.27
C ASP A 246 0.95 16.24 -1.75
N VAL A 247 -0.02 15.47 -2.25
CA VAL A 247 -0.11 15.16 -3.68
C VAL A 247 -0.34 16.43 -4.50
N GLU A 248 -1.12 17.39 -4.01
CA GLU A 248 -1.29 18.68 -4.68
C GLU A 248 0.05 19.43 -4.81
N GLU A 249 0.83 19.47 -3.73
CA GLU A 249 2.18 20.05 -3.72
C GLU A 249 3.14 19.33 -4.68
N LEU A 250 3.08 17.98 -4.73
CA LEU A 250 3.84 17.19 -5.68
C LEU A 250 3.50 17.56 -7.13
N LEU A 251 2.20 17.63 -7.47
CA LEU A 251 1.74 17.95 -8.83
C LEU A 251 2.15 19.36 -9.29
N GLN A 252 2.43 20.28 -8.37
CA GLN A 252 2.95 21.62 -8.63
C GLN A 252 4.49 21.69 -8.70
N ASN A 253 5.20 20.59 -8.46
CA ASN A 253 6.66 20.57 -8.35
C ASN A 253 7.35 19.44 -9.14
N ILE A 254 6.63 18.81 -10.07
CA ILE A 254 7.17 17.80 -10.98
C ILE A 254 6.53 17.94 -12.37
N ASP A 255 7.31 17.73 -13.44
CA ASP A 255 6.78 17.72 -14.80
C ASP A 255 6.32 16.31 -15.18
N ALA A 256 5.03 16.15 -15.50
CA ALA A 256 4.47 14.91 -16.04
C ALA A 256 3.22 15.20 -16.88
N GLU A 257 3.22 14.77 -18.14
CA GLU A 257 2.09 14.97 -19.06
C GLU A 257 0.90 14.06 -18.74
N LYS A 258 1.18 12.91 -18.13
CA LYS A 258 0.18 11.94 -17.71
C LYS A 258 0.48 11.40 -16.32
N VAL A 259 -0.20 11.98 -15.34
CA VAL A 259 -0.20 11.49 -13.97
C VAL A 259 -1.40 10.58 -13.76
N VAL A 260 -1.18 9.43 -13.12
CA VAL A 260 -2.24 8.55 -12.65
C VAL A 260 -2.20 8.50 -11.12
N ILE A 261 -3.34 8.75 -10.47
CA ILE A 261 -3.51 8.53 -9.03
C ILE A 261 -4.39 7.30 -8.85
N THR A 262 -3.85 6.28 -8.17
CA THR A 262 -4.47 4.97 -7.96
C THR A 262 -4.18 4.48 -6.54
N SER A 263 -4.60 3.25 -6.26
CA SER A 263 -4.15 2.49 -5.11
C SER A 263 -3.65 1.11 -5.49
N ASP A 264 -2.86 0.50 -4.62
CA ASP A 264 -2.45 -0.89 -4.66
C ASP A 264 -3.59 -1.83 -4.21
N HIS A 265 -4.41 -1.41 -3.26
CA HIS A 265 -5.67 -2.07 -2.86
C HIS A 265 -6.64 -1.08 -2.18
N GLY A 266 -7.74 -1.56 -1.63
CA GLY A 266 -8.66 -0.78 -0.80
C GLY A 266 -8.72 -1.36 0.60
N GLU A 267 -9.72 -0.93 1.36
CA GLU A 267 -9.88 -1.28 2.76
C GLU A 267 -11.31 -1.74 3.07
N ALA A 268 -11.45 -2.87 3.77
CA ALA A 268 -12.73 -3.35 4.26
C ALA A 268 -13.05 -2.76 5.65
N PHE A 269 -14.26 -2.24 5.79
CA PHE A 269 -14.84 -1.71 7.02
C PHE A 269 -16.09 -2.52 7.41
N GLY A 270 -16.01 -3.86 7.30
CA GLY A 270 -17.08 -4.81 7.64
C GLY A 270 -17.76 -5.46 6.44
N GLU A 271 -17.36 -5.15 5.20
CA GLU A 271 -17.90 -5.79 4.01
C GLU A 271 -17.66 -7.31 4.05
N GLY A 272 -18.74 -8.10 4.03
CA GLY A 272 -18.64 -9.55 4.15
C GLY A 272 -18.10 -10.04 5.50
N LYS A 273 -18.13 -9.20 6.55
CA LYS A 273 -17.46 -9.41 7.85
C LYS A 273 -15.93 -9.40 7.77
N ALA A 274 -15.36 -8.86 6.70
CA ALA A 274 -13.94 -8.58 6.60
C ALA A 274 -13.63 -7.17 7.08
N TYR A 275 -12.44 -7.00 7.66
CA TYR A 275 -11.90 -5.73 8.13
C TYR A 275 -10.45 -5.65 7.67
N GLY A 276 -9.97 -4.44 7.38
CA GLY A 276 -8.68 -4.24 6.76
C GLY A 276 -8.66 -4.80 5.33
N HIS A 277 -7.54 -5.39 4.94
CA HIS A 277 -7.31 -5.92 3.60
C HIS A 277 -6.83 -7.38 3.68
N PRO A 278 -7.71 -8.37 3.92
CA PRO A 278 -7.27 -9.75 4.07
C PRO A 278 -6.58 -10.30 2.82
N GLU A 279 -5.65 -11.22 3.02
CA GLU A 279 -4.91 -11.87 1.94
C GLU A 279 -5.82 -12.63 0.97
N GLY A 280 -5.57 -12.43 -0.33
CA GLY A 280 -6.33 -13.03 -1.40
C GLY A 280 -7.82 -12.73 -1.32
N PHE A 281 -8.24 -11.54 -0.89
CA PHE A 281 -9.66 -11.21 -0.72
C PHE A 281 -10.25 -10.54 -1.97
N PRO A 282 -11.08 -11.23 -2.78
CA PRO A 282 -11.52 -10.74 -4.09
C PRO A 282 -12.67 -9.71 -4.04
N HIS A 283 -12.87 -9.04 -2.91
CA HIS A 283 -14.02 -8.17 -2.71
C HIS A 283 -13.80 -6.78 -3.36
N PRO A 284 -14.82 -6.17 -4.00
CA PRO A 284 -14.67 -4.85 -4.62
C PRO A 284 -14.18 -3.74 -3.70
N ALA A 285 -14.51 -3.78 -2.40
CA ALA A 285 -14.03 -2.79 -1.43
C ALA A 285 -12.50 -2.80 -1.27
N VAL A 286 -11.84 -3.92 -1.58
CA VAL A 286 -10.39 -4.10 -1.46
C VAL A 286 -9.72 -4.19 -2.83
N LYS A 287 -10.34 -4.80 -3.83
CA LYS A 287 -9.71 -4.98 -5.15
C LYS A 287 -10.14 -3.96 -6.20
N LYS A 288 -11.15 -3.12 -5.95
CA LYS A 288 -11.56 -2.08 -6.92
C LYS A 288 -11.04 -0.74 -6.41
N VAL A 289 -9.98 -0.25 -7.05
CA VAL A 289 -9.17 0.91 -6.64
C VAL A 289 -9.43 2.12 -7.54
N PRO A 290 -9.22 3.35 -7.04
CA PRO A 290 -9.42 4.57 -7.84
C PRO A 290 -8.51 4.59 -9.07
N TRP A 291 -8.93 5.33 -10.09
CA TRP A 291 -8.10 5.62 -11.25
C TRP A 291 -8.41 7.03 -11.73
N VAL A 292 -7.61 7.98 -11.27
CA VAL A 292 -7.69 9.41 -11.63
C VAL A 292 -6.58 9.70 -12.63
N VAL A 293 -6.89 10.46 -13.68
CA VAL A 293 -5.88 10.92 -14.65
C VAL A 293 -5.80 12.43 -14.60
N THR A 294 -4.60 12.94 -14.38
CA THR A 294 -4.31 14.38 -14.33
C THR A 294 -2.95 14.68 -14.95
N LYS A 295 -2.43 15.90 -14.75
CA LYS A 295 -1.12 16.36 -15.20
C LYS A 295 -0.39 17.04 -14.03
N ALA A 296 0.92 17.14 -14.14
CA ALA A 296 1.76 17.89 -13.22
C ALA A 296 2.62 18.90 -14.00
N THR A 297 3.02 19.98 -13.34
CA THR A 297 3.94 20.97 -13.89
C THR A 297 4.85 21.46 -12.77
N ASP A 298 6.16 21.47 -13.01
CA ASP A 298 7.12 21.93 -12.02
C ASP A 298 7.15 23.47 -11.96
N GLU A 299 6.35 24.05 -11.05
CA GLU A 299 6.33 25.48 -10.74
C GLU A 299 7.51 25.92 -9.86
N LYS A 300 8.28 24.96 -9.30
CA LYS A 300 9.43 25.20 -8.43
C LYS A 300 9.10 26.04 -7.20
N THR A 301 7.94 25.78 -6.60
CA THR A 301 7.48 26.41 -5.35
C THR A 301 8.06 25.72 -4.11
N ARG A 302 8.48 24.46 -4.26
CA ARG A 302 9.07 23.61 -3.20
C ARG A 302 10.50 23.20 -3.58
N GLU A 303 11.42 23.38 -2.64
CA GLU A 303 12.77 22.80 -2.69
C GLU A 303 12.77 21.53 -1.83
N PRO A 304 13.06 20.34 -2.39
CA PRO A 304 12.94 19.09 -1.67
C PRO A 304 13.99 18.98 -0.58
N ASP A 305 13.58 18.58 0.63
CA ASP A 305 14.51 18.17 1.68
C ASP A 305 14.68 16.65 1.67
N THR A 306 15.79 16.19 1.10
CA THR A 306 16.11 14.76 1.04
C THR A 306 17.17 14.36 2.06
N GLU A 307 17.51 15.22 3.02
CA GLU A 307 18.46 14.85 4.07
C GLU A 307 17.84 13.77 4.96
N SER A 308 18.41 12.56 4.91
CA SER A 308 17.99 11.45 5.77
C SER A 308 18.48 11.66 7.20
N ASP A 309 17.60 11.57 8.18
CA ASP A 309 18.02 11.45 9.58
C ASP A 309 18.50 10.01 9.84
N THR A 310 19.76 9.75 9.52
CA THR A 310 20.43 8.45 9.75
C THR A 310 20.50 8.03 11.22
N SER A 311 20.00 8.84 12.16
CA SER A 311 19.91 8.47 13.58
C SER A 311 18.70 7.58 13.91
N VAL A 312 17.74 7.45 12.99
CA VAL A 312 16.56 6.59 13.13
C VAL A 312 16.69 5.43 12.14
N GLU A 313 17.23 4.30 12.61
CA GLU A 313 17.08 3.01 11.90
C GLU A 313 15.83 2.31 12.46
N THR A 314 14.76 2.22 11.67
CA THR A 314 13.54 1.51 12.05
C THR A 314 13.61 0.05 11.61
N ASP A 315 13.28 -0.87 12.52
CA ASP A 315 13.15 -2.28 12.19
C ASP A 315 11.94 -2.51 11.27
N ILE A 316 12.11 -3.33 10.22
CA ILE A 316 11.07 -3.54 9.21
C ILE A 316 9.83 -4.22 9.80
N GLU A 317 9.98 -5.17 10.73
CA GLU A 317 8.85 -5.87 11.33
C GLU A 317 8.08 -4.94 12.27
N GLU A 318 8.79 -4.08 13.01
CA GLU A 318 8.19 -3.02 13.82
C GLU A 318 7.43 -2.02 12.93
N HIS A 319 8.05 -1.55 11.85
CA HIS A 319 7.42 -0.62 10.92
C HIS A 319 6.14 -1.20 10.29
N LEU A 320 6.20 -2.43 9.78
CA LEU A 320 5.03 -3.09 9.18
C LEU A 320 3.92 -3.34 10.21
N ARG A 321 4.29 -3.72 11.45
CA ARG A 321 3.33 -3.90 12.54
C ARG A 321 2.63 -2.60 12.91
N ASP A 322 3.34 -1.48 12.91
CA ASP A 322 2.81 -0.16 13.22
C ASP A 322 1.78 0.31 12.18
N LEU A 323 1.97 -0.10 10.93
CA LEU A 323 0.98 0.10 9.87
C LEU A 323 -0.22 -0.87 9.98
N GLY A 324 -0.18 -1.87 10.86
CA GLY A 324 -1.27 -2.85 11.02
C GLY A 324 -1.14 -4.07 10.12
N TYR A 325 0.01 -4.28 9.47
CA TYR A 325 0.36 -5.57 8.91
C TYR A 325 0.66 -6.57 10.03
N ARG A 326 0.39 -7.86 9.81
CA ARG A 326 0.40 -8.89 10.84
C ARG A 326 1.34 -10.03 10.52
#